data_AF-A0AAV6VSU7-F1
#
_entry.id   AF-A0AAV6VSU7-F1
#
_cell.length_a   1.000
_cell.length_b   1.000
_cell.length_c   1.000
_cell.angle_alpha   90.00
_cell.angle_beta   90.00
_cell.angle_gamma   90.00
#
_symmetry.space_group_name_H-M   'P 1'
#
loop_
_entity.id
_entity.type
_entity.pdbx_description
1 polymer ?
#
loop_
_entity_poly.entity_id
_entity_poly.type
_entity_poly.pdbx_seq_one_letter_code
_entity_poly.pdbx_strand_id
1 'polypeptide(L)'
;MQTPCEEVCYRSVAPKFNLALKNSHISNLEEITRHKIWNSSIRNLPDYPRYKAVAAFHIATMHDCLNAHLHKLRIVSSLACPLCTAGQEMNSDHLRLCPALKEESIYSRYWEARELLFRLAS
;
A
#
# COMPACT_ATOMS: atom_id res chain seq x y z
N MET A 1 -5.55 -31.33 -48.99
CA MET A 1 -6.09 -29.98 -49.24
C MET A 1 -5.72 -29.11 -48.06
N GLN A 2 -4.86 -28.12 -48.27
CA GLN A 2 -4.37 -27.23 -47.23
C GLN A 2 -5.33 -26.05 -47.17
N THR A 3 -5.92 -25.79 -46.01
CA THR A 3 -6.82 -24.65 -45.80
C THR A 3 -6.07 -23.35 -46.12
N PRO A 4 -6.64 -22.43 -46.93
CA PRO A 4 -6.02 -21.15 -47.21
C PRO A 4 -5.78 -20.42 -45.88
N CYS A 5 -4.54 -19.97 -45.65
CA CYS A 5 -4.25 -19.10 -44.53
C CYS A 5 -4.83 -17.73 -44.90
N GLU A 6 -6.00 -17.38 -44.34
CA GLU A 6 -6.58 -16.05 -44.52
C GLU A 6 -5.57 -15.01 -44.04
N GLU A 7 -5.03 -14.22 -44.96
CA GLU A 7 -4.13 -13.12 -44.62
C GLU A 7 -4.93 -12.02 -43.93
N VAL A 8 -4.87 -11.99 -42.59
CA VAL A 8 -5.57 -10.98 -41.80
C VAL A 8 -4.65 -9.78 -41.58
N CYS A 9 -5.16 -8.58 -41.86
CA CYS A 9 -4.42 -7.33 -41.64
C CYS A 9 -3.98 -7.17 -40.18
N TYR A 10 -2.69 -6.90 -39.96
CA TYR A 10 -2.10 -6.67 -38.63
C TYR A 10 -2.90 -5.65 -37.81
N ARG A 11 -3.38 -4.56 -38.42
CA ARG A 11 -4.18 -3.54 -37.72
C ARG A 11 -5.46 -4.09 -37.09
N SER A 12 -6.04 -5.15 -37.66
CA SER A 12 -7.26 -5.80 -37.17
C SER A 12 -6.98 -6.86 -36.09
N VAL A 13 -5.81 -7.50 -36.13
CA VAL A 13 -5.42 -8.59 -35.22
C VAL A 13 -4.66 -8.09 -34.00
N ALA A 14 -3.78 -7.09 -34.19
CA ALA A 14 -2.92 -6.57 -33.13
C ALA A 14 -3.69 -6.11 -31.88
N PRO A 15 -4.83 -5.40 -31.97
CA PRO A 15 -5.61 -5.04 -30.78
C PRO A 15 -6.13 -6.26 -30.01
N LYS A 16 -6.60 -7.29 -30.72
CA LYS A 16 -7.11 -8.54 -30.10
C LYS A 16 -5.98 -9.31 -29.43
N PHE A 17 -4.84 -9.41 -30.10
CA PHE A 17 -3.64 -10.04 -29.56
C PHE A 17 -3.11 -9.30 -28.32
N ASN A 18 -3.00 -7.97 -28.39
CA ASN A 18 -2.58 -7.15 -27.25
C ASN A 18 -3.55 -7.25 -26.08
N LEU A 19 -4.86 -7.32 -26.34
CA LEU A 19 -5.86 -7.55 -25.30
C LEU A 19 -5.70 -8.94 -24.65
N ALA A 20 -5.48 -9.97 -25.46
CA ALA A 20 -5.23 -11.33 -24.94
C ALA A 20 -3.96 -11.40 -24.09
N LEU A 21 -2.87 -10.78 -24.55
CA LEU A 21 -1.64 -10.65 -23.76
C LEU A 21 -1.87 -9.90 -22.45
N LYS A 22 -2.57 -8.75 -22.51
CA LYS A 22 -2.89 -7.95 -21.32
C LYS A 22 -3.71 -8.77 -20.32
N ASN A 23 -4.74 -9.47 -20.77
CA ASN A 23 -5.59 -10.28 -19.91
C ASN A 23 -4.81 -11.46 -19.30
N SER A 24 -4.02 -12.17 -20.10
CA SER A 24 -3.15 -13.24 -19.61
C SER A 24 -2.17 -12.73 -18.54
N HIS A 25 -1.58 -11.56 -18.76
CA HIS A 25 -0.69 -10.93 -17.80
C HIS A 25 -1.42 -10.55 -16.50
N ILE A 26 -2.61 -9.93 -16.60
CA ILE A 26 -3.43 -9.58 -15.43
C ILE A 26 -3.78 -10.85 -14.63
N SER A 27 -4.25 -11.91 -15.28
CA SER A 27 -4.59 -13.17 -14.58
C SER A 27 -3.38 -13.78 -13.87
N ASN A 28 -2.21 -13.76 -14.51
CA ASN A 28 -0.97 -14.24 -13.87
C ASN A 28 -0.58 -13.38 -12.66
N LEU A 29 -0.71 -12.05 -12.76
CA LEU A 29 -0.48 -11.17 -11.62
C LEU A 29 -1.45 -11.47 -10.47
N GLU A 30 -2.74 -11.65 -10.76
CA GLU A 30 -3.74 -11.99 -9.75
C GLU A 30 -3.45 -13.32 -9.05
N GLU A 31 -2.96 -14.33 -9.78
CA GLU A 31 -2.50 -15.60 -9.25
C GLU A 31 -1.33 -15.42 -8.27
N ILE A 32 -0.29 -14.70 -8.71
CA ILE A 32 0.93 -14.47 -7.92
C ILE A 32 0.63 -13.63 -6.67
N THR A 33 -0.28 -12.65 -6.77
CA THR A 33 -0.59 -11.74 -5.65
C THR A 33 -1.73 -12.24 -4.77
N ARG A 34 -2.36 -13.38 -5.09
CA ARG A 34 -3.54 -13.91 -4.39
C ARG A 34 -3.37 -14.02 -2.87
N HIS A 35 -2.19 -14.45 -2.42
CA HIS A 35 -1.86 -14.69 -1.02
C HIS A 35 -1.25 -13.47 -0.30
N LYS A 36 -1.10 -12.33 -0.99
CA LYS A 36 -0.53 -11.13 -0.39
C LYS A 36 -1.60 -10.41 0.42
N ILE A 37 -1.31 -10.15 1.69
CA ILE A 37 -2.21 -9.45 2.63
C ILE A 37 -2.66 -8.10 2.07
N TRP A 38 -1.76 -7.38 1.40
CA TRP A 38 -2.09 -6.09 0.80
C TRP A 38 -3.07 -6.17 -0.38
N ASN A 39 -3.24 -7.32 -1.05
CA ASN A 39 -4.08 -7.42 -2.25
C ASN A 39 -5.56 -7.22 -1.91
N SER A 40 -6.04 -7.84 -0.83
CA SER A 40 -7.40 -7.59 -0.33
C SER A 40 -7.55 -6.20 0.27
N SER A 41 -6.54 -5.72 1.00
CA SER A 41 -6.55 -4.37 1.60
C SER A 41 -6.69 -3.25 0.56
N ILE A 42 -6.00 -3.34 -0.58
CA ILE A 42 -6.03 -2.31 -1.62
C ILE A 42 -7.38 -2.26 -2.33
N ARG A 43 -7.99 -3.43 -2.61
CA ARG A 43 -9.28 -3.51 -3.33
C ARG A 43 -10.44 -2.87 -2.54
N ASN A 44 -10.29 -2.77 -1.22
CA ASN A 44 -11.30 -2.19 -0.33
C ASN A 44 -11.01 -0.72 0.05
N LEU A 45 -10.04 -0.06 -0.61
CA LEU A 45 -9.75 1.35 -0.33
C LEU A 45 -10.88 2.24 -0.87
N PRO A 46 -11.50 3.09 -0.01
CA PRO A 46 -12.51 4.02 -0.47
C PRO A 46 -11.91 5.12 -1.35
N ASP A 47 -12.72 5.66 -2.26
CA ASP A 47 -12.36 6.83 -3.06
C ASP A 47 -12.33 8.09 -2.17
N TYR A 48 -11.15 8.40 -1.65
CA TYR A 48 -10.90 9.51 -0.74
C TYR A 48 -9.96 10.56 -1.36
N PRO A 49 -10.00 11.81 -0.85
CA PRO A 49 -8.95 12.78 -1.16
C PRO A 49 -7.56 12.20 -0.88
N ARG A 50 -6.58 12.55 -1.73
CA ARG A 50 -5.21 11.99 -1.74
C ARG A 50 -4.62 11.81 -0.35
N TYR A 51 -4.73 12.81 0.52
CA TYR A 51 -4.22 12.78 1.89
C TYR A 51 -4.73 11.57 2.70
N LYS A 52 -6.04 11.31 2.66
CA LYS A 52 -6.67 10.19 3.38
C LYS A 52 -6.41 8.87 2.67
N ALA A 53 -6.51 8.85 1.33
CA ALA A 53 -6.26 7.64 0.55
C ALA A 53 -4.84 7.09 0.76
N VAL A 54 -3.83 7.97 0.77
CA VAL A 54 -2.43 7.58 1.02
C VAL A 54 -2.22 7.05 2.43
N ALA A 55 -2.78 7.71 3.46
CA ALA A 55 -2.70 7.22 4.83
C ALA A 55 -3.38 5.85 4.97
N ALA A 56 -4.59 5.72 4.42
CA ALA A 56 -5.34 4.46 4.42
C ALA A 56 -4.56 3.33 3.75
N PHE A 57 -3.95 3.59 2.58
CA PHE A 57 -3.13 2.63 1.87
C PHE A 57 -1.92 2.18 2.69
N HIS A 58 -1.15 3.11 3.26
CA HIS A 58 0.04 2.78 4.05
C HIS A 58 -0.32 1.96 5.30
N ILE A 59 -1.36 2.38 6.04
CA ILE A 59 -1.85 1.66 7.22
C ILE A 59 -2.35 0.26 6.84
N ALA A 60 -3.19 0.15 5.80
CA ALA A 60 -3.84 -1.11 5.43
C ALA A 60 -2.87 -2.14 4.85
N THR A 61 -1.74 -1.68 4.31
CA THR A 61 -0.70 -2.56 3.75
C THR A 61 0.46 -2.77 4.72
N MET A 62 0.45 -2.16 5.92
CA MET A 62 1.56 -2.15 6.89
C MET A 62 2.91 -1.68 6.30
N HIS A 63 2.87 -0.94 5.19
CA HIS A 63 4.02 -0.20 4.65
C HIS A 63 4.01 1.23 5.16
N ASP A 64 3.52 1.41 6.39
CA ASP A 64 3.55 2.70 7.06
C ASP A 64 5.00 3.06 7.41
N CYS A 65 5.38 4.33 7.30
CA CYS A 65 6.71 4.79 7.71
C CYS A 65 6.74 5.05 9.24
N LEU A 66 6.03 4.26 10.03
CA LEU A 66 6.02 4.37 11.48
C LEU A 66 7.20 3.59 12.08
N ASN A 67 7.51 3.86 13.35
CA ASN A 67 8.73 3.37 13.97
C ASN A 67 8.84 1.83 13.93
N ALA A 68 7.73 1.12 14.09
CA ALA A 68 7.69 -0.34 13.98
C ALA A 68 8.16 -0.88 12.62
N HIS A 69 7.69 -0.26 11.53
CA HIS A 69 8.09 -0.63 10.18
C HIS A 69 9.53 -0.21 9.87
N LEU A 70 9.92 1.02 10.27
CA LEU A 70 11.29 1.50 10.13
C LEU A 70 12.30 0.61 10.87
N HIS A 71 11.92 0.06 12.02
CA HIS A 71 12.74 -0.89 12.77
C HIS A 71 12.91 -2.22 12.01
N LYS A 72 11.84 -2.73 11.37
CA LYS A 72 11.93 -3.93 10.51
C LYS A 72 12.90 -3.72 9.34
N LEU A 73 13.00 -2.49 8.84
CA LEU A 73 13.96 -2.07 7.82
C LEU A 73 15.36 -1.74 8.38
N ARG A 74 15.56 -1.83 9.71
CA ARG A 74 16.80 -1.48 10.42
C ARG A 74 17.23 -0.02 10.24
N ILE A 75 16.28 0.87 9.98
CA ILE A 75 16.52 2.33 9.87
C ILE A 75 16.60 2.96 11.27
N VAL A 76 15.80 2.45 12.21
CA VAL A 76 15.77 2.87 13.62
C VAL A 76 16.11 1.70 14.53
N SER A 77 16.62 1.99 15.73
CA SER A 77 17.10 0.99 16.69
C SER A 77 16.01 0.43 17.63
N SER A 78 14.83 1.05 17.66
CA SER A 78 13.72 0.65 18.54
C SER A 78 12.41 0.57 17.77
N LEU A 79 11.56 -0.39 18.13
CA LEU A 79 10.18 -0.53 17.64
C LEU A 79 9.18 0.33 18.44
N ALA A 80 9.58 0.79 19.63
CA ALA A 80 8.71 1.55 20.53
C ALA A 80 8.38 2.93 19.94
N CYS A 81 7.20 3.44 20.27
CA CYS A 81 6.78 4.79 19.89
C CYS A 81 7.68 5.83 20.56
N PRO A 82 8.45 6.64 19.78
CA PRO A 82 9.28 7.68 20.35
C PRO A 82 8.48 8.94 20.73
N LEU A 83 7.21 9.02 20.30
CA LEU A 83 6.35 10.18 20.56
C LEU A 83 5.70 10.15 21.95
N CYS A 84 5.57 8.97 22.57
CA CYS A 84 4.92 8.81 23.86
C CYS A 84 5.76 7.99 24.83
N THR A 85 5.45 8.09 26.12
CA THR A 85 6.16 7.38 27.19
C THR A 85 5.64 5.97 27.46
N ALA A 86 4.64 5.49 26.70
CA ALA A 86 4.00 4.20 26.92
C ALA A 86 4.85 2.98 26.53
N GLY A 87 5.95 3.19 25.79
CA GLY A 87 6.88 2.13 25.36
C GLY A 87 6.27 1.08 24.41
N GLN A 88 5.05 1.30 23.91
CA GLN A 88 4.35 0.39 22.99
C GLN A 88 4.94 0.45 21.59
N GLU A 89 4.84 -0.66 20.84
CA GLU A 89 5.20 -0.69 19.41
C GLU A 89 4.41 0.36 18.63
N MET A 90 5.09 1.18 17.82
CA MET A 90 4.43 2.21 17.01
C MET A 90 3.83 1.63 15.73
N ASN A 91 2.78 0.83 15.88
CA ASN A 91 1.98 0.29 14.78
C ASN A 91 0.66 1.05 14.61
N SER A 92 -0.14 0.67 13.63
CA SER A 92 -1.44 1.28 13.34
C SER A 92 -2.45 1.20 14.49
N ASP A 93 -2.40 0.16 15.32
CA ASP A 93 -3.26 0.00 16.48
C ASP A 93 -2.87 0.99 17.59
N HIS A 94 -1.57 1.05 17.91
CA HIS A 94 -1.05 2.04 18.84
C HIS A 94 -1.32 3.47 18.35
N LEU A 95 -1.20 3.71 17.04
CA LEU A 95 -1.42 5.03 16.45
C LEU A 95 -2.81 5.58 16.81
N ARG A 96 -3.85 4.74 16.88
CA ARG A 96 -5.22 5.14 17.28
C ARG A 96 -5.32 5.62 18.73
N LEU A 97 -4.46 5.11 19.61
CA LEU A 97 -4.52 5.32 21.05
C LEU A 97 -3.36 6.17 21.59
N CYS A 98 -2.37 6.48 20.75
CA CYS A 98 -1.18 7.23 21.14
C CYS A 98 -1.56 8.57 21.81
N PRO A 99 -1.19 8.80 23.09
CA PRO A 99 -1.59 10.00 23.81
C PRO A 99 -0.87 11.27 23.30
N ALA A 100 0.21 11.10 22.53
CA ALA A 100 0.97 12.20 21.96
C ALA A 100 0.31 12.84 20.73
N LEU A 101 -0.70 12.19 20.16
CA LEU A 101 -1.39 12.62 18.95
C LEU A 101 -2.74 13.24 19.32
N LYS A 102 -3.00 14.43 18.78
CA LYS A 102 -4.17 15.24 19.11
C LYS A 102 -5.33 14.99 18.14
N GLU A 103 -5.02 14.51 16.95
CA GLU A 103 -6.00 14.30 15.90
C GLU A 103 -6.96 13.14 16.22
N GLU A 104 -8.19 13.25 15.72
CA GLU A 104 -9.26 12.26 15.97
C GLU A 104 -9.20 11.09 14.99
N SER A 105 -9.03 11.38 13.70
CA SER A 105 -9.06 10.34 12.68
C SER A 105 -7.72 9.62 12.58
N ILE A 106 -7.74 8.31 12.35
CA ILE A 106 -6.50 7.52 12.20
C ILE A 106 -5.61 8.03 11.05
N TYR A 107 -6.22 8.59 9.99
CA TYR A 107 -5.49 9.18 8.87
C TYR A 107 -4.79 10.47 9.27
N SER A 108 -5.48 11.34 10.03
CA SER A 108 -4.91 12.57 10.54
C SER A 108 -3.76 12.29 11.52
N ARG A 109 -4.00 11.36 12.45
CA ARG A 109 -2.99 10.87 13.41
C ARG A 109 -1.76 10.28 12.72
N TYR A 110 -1.93 9.59 11.60
CA TYR A 110 -0.80 9.07 10.81
C TYR A 110 0.10 10.19 10.29
N TRP A 111 -0.48 11.25 9.74
CA TRP A 111 0.29 12.37 9.23
C TRP A 111 0.91 13.21 10.34
N GLU A 112 0.16 13.47 11.41
CA GLU A 112 0.68 14.13 12.63
C GLU A 112 1.88 13.36 13.20
N ALA A 113 1.75 12.03 13.34
CA ALA A 113 2.84 11.18 13.79
C ALA A 113 4.07 11.29 12.89
N ARG A 114 3.89 11.28 11.56
CA ARG A 114 5.01 11.43 10.62
C ARG A 114 5.69 12.79 10.73
N GLU A 115 4.92 13.85 10.89
CA GLU A 115 5.46 15.19 11.07
C GLU A 115 6.29 15.28 12.36
N LEU A 116 5.78 14.72 13.47
CA LEU A 116 6.50 14.69 14.75
C LEU A 116 7.76 13.83 14.67
N LEU A 117 7.70 12.65 14.03
CA LEU A 117 8.86 11.80 13.81
C LEU A 117 9.94 12.50 12.98
N PHE A 118 9.56 13.23 11.94
CA PHE A 118 10.49 14.01 11.14
C PHE A 118 11.20 15.08 11.96
N ARG A 119 10.45 15.78 12.83
CA ARG A 119 11.01 16.80 13.74
C ARG A 119 11.96 16.22 14.79
N LEU A 120 11.74 14.99 15.25
CA LEU A 120 12.64 14.32 16.20
C LEU A 120 13.95 13.84 15.56
N ALA A 121 13.94 13.60 14.26
CA ALA A 121 15.11 13.16 13.50
C ALA A 121 15.93 14.31 12.89
N SER A 122 15.43 15.55 13.00
CA SER A 122 16.08 16.78 12.52
C SER A 122 16.89 17.43 13.62
#